data_AF-A0A7V2PUQ9-F1
#
_entry.id   AF-A0A7V2PUQ9-F1
#
_cell.length_a   1.000
_cell.length_b   1.000
_cell.length_c   1.000
_cell.angle_alpha   90.00
_cell.angle_beta   90.00
_cell.angle_gamma   90.00
#
_symmetry.space_group_name_H-M   'P 1'
#
loop_
_entity.id
_entity.type
_entity.pdbx_description
1 polymer ?
#
loop_
_entity_poly.entity_id
_entity_poly.type
_entity_poly.pdbx_seq_one_letter_code
_entity_poly.pdbx_strand_id
1 'polypeptide(L)'
;MPPRPDSYYGISKLAGEGIASYYYDYFGIESVCLRIGTVLKDDDPTKDLRHRSTWLSHRDLLDLMRKSLTARGRFPGFGIYYGVSNNHDRFWDIQNAMDELGYEPKDDASSMV
;
A
#
# COMPACT_ATOMS: atom_id res chain seq x y z
N MET A 1 -4.16 12.28 7.87
CA MET A 1 -5.51 12.19 8.48
C MET A 1 -5.53 11.02 9.47
N PRO A 2 -6.20 11.13 10.63
CA PRO A 2 -6.37 9.98 11.54
C PRO A 2 -7.08 8.80 10.85
N PRO A 3 -6.76 7.54 11.19
CA PRO A 3 -7.39 6.38 10.58
C PRO A 3 -8.88 6.26 10.94
N ARG A 4 -9.70 5.81 10.00
CA ARG A 4 -11.15 5.59 10.15
C ARG A 4 -11.50 4.18 9.63
N PRO A 5 -11.38 3.12 10.45
CA PRO A 5 -11.66 1.76 10.02
C PRO A 5 -13.17 1.56 9.78
N ASP A 6 -13.52 0.77 8.78
CA ASP A 6 -14.90 0.49 8.37
C ASP A 6 -15.49 -0.80 8.98
N SER A 7 -14.66 -1.60 9.64
CA SER A 7 -14.98 -2.96 10.07
C SER A 7 -14.07 -3.45 11.20
N TYR A 8 -14.43 -4.55 11.86
CA TYR A 8 -13.55 -5.25 12.81
C TYR A 8 -12.25 -5.72 12.16
N TYR A 9 -12.30 -6.07 10.88
CA TYR A 9 -11.10 -6.37 10.11
C TYR A 9 -10.18 -5.14 10.04
N GLY A 10 -10.70 -3.97 9.66
CA GLY A 10 -9.95 -2.72 9.65
C GLY A 10 -9.34 -2.35 11.02
N ILE A 11 -10.11 -2.55 12.10
CA ILE A 11 -9.62 -2.35 13.48
C ILE A 11 -8.42 -3.27 13.76
N SER A 12 -8.50 -4.56 13.40
CA SER A 12 -7.38 -5.48 13.63
C SER A 12 -6.13 -5.11 12.84
N LYS A 13 -6.27 -4.53 11.64
CA LYS A 13 -5.14 -4.02 10.86
C LYS A 13 -4.48 -2.79 11.49
N LEU A 14 -5.27 -1.87 12.04
CA LEU A 14 -4.72 -0.72 12.79
C LEU A 14 -4.00 -1.15 14.06
N ALA A 15 -4.51 -2.17 14.76
CA ALA A 15 -3.79 -2.76 15.89
C ALA A 15 -2.43 -3.32 15.44
N GLY A 16 -2.37 -3.98 14.28
CA GLY A 16 -1.12 -4.43 13.66
C GLY A 16 -0.13 -3.31 13.35
N GLU A 17 -0.59 -2.18 12.81
CA GLU A 17 0.25 -0.98 12.59
C GLU A 17 0.83 -0.45 13.91
N GLY A 18 0.02 -0.41 14.98
CA GLY A 18 0.49 0.00 16.31
C GLY A 18 1.51 -0.96 16.92
N ILE A 19 1.31 -2.28 16.75
CA ILE A 19 2.27 -3.30 17.17
C ILE A 19 3.59 -3.11 16.42
N ALA A 20 3.54 -2.93 15.09
CA ALA A 20 4.74 -2.71 14.29
C ALA A 20 5.52 -1.45 14.72
N SER A 21 4.82 -0.33 14.96
CA SER A 21 5.44 0.90 15.49
C SER A 21 6.12 0.66 16.83
N TYR A 22 5.43 0.00 17.77
CA TYR A 22 5.99 -0.34 19.08
C TYR A 22 7.25 -1.22 18.95
N TYR A 23 7.21 -2.23 18.09
CA TYR A 23 8.36 -3.12 17.93
C TYR A 23 9.57 -2.46 17.25
N TYR A 24 9.33 -1.47 16.40
CA TYR A 24 10.41 -0.62 15.90
C TYR A 24 11.00 0.24 17.02
N ASP A 25 10.18 0.99 17.76
CA ASP A 25 10.66 1.94 18.78
C ASP A 25 11.43 1.26 19.92
N TYR A 26 11.00 0.07 20.35
CA TYR A 26 11.57 -0.61 21.52
C TYR A 26 12.59 -1.70 21.19
N PHE A 27 12.52 -2.29 19.99
CA PHE A 27 13.36 -3.45 19.62
C PHE A 27 14.08 -3.26 18.29
N GLY A 28 13.88 -2.14 17.59
CA GLY A 28 14.51 -1.88 16.29
C GLY A 28 14.03 -2.81 15.17
N ILE A 29 12.87 -3.47 15.33
CA ILE A 29 12.34 -4.35 14.29
C ILE A 29 11.71 -3.48 13.21
N GLU A 30 12.40 -3.39 12.09
CA GLU A 30 11.93 -2.64 10.93
C GLU A 30 10.63 -3.25 10.36
N SER A 31 9.66 -2.40 10.03
CA SER A 31 8.34 -2.81 9.58
C SER A 31 7.77 -1.86 8.53
N VAL A 32 7.35 -2.43 7.39
CA VAL A 32 6.61 -1.71 6.34
C VAL A 32 5.17 -2.20 6.35
N CYS A 33 4.25 -1.32 6.73
CA CYS A 33 2.82 -1.61 6.78
C CYS A 33 2.14 -1.16 5.47
N LEU A 34 1.71 -2.13 4.66
CA LEU A 34 1.03 -1.86 3.40
C LEU A 34 -0.50 -1.90 3.57
N ARG A 35 -1.16 -0.77 3.37
CA ARG A 35 -2.62 -0.65 3.25
C ARG A 35 -3.02 -0.98 1.82
N ILE A 36 -3.20 -2.27 1.56
CA ILE A 36 -3.55 -2.80 0.23
C ILE A 36 -4.93 -2.28 -0.19
N GLY A 37 -5.02 -1.72 -1.40
CA GLY A 37 -6.26 -1.30 -2.04
C GLY A 37 -7.12 -2.50 -2.46
N THR A 38 -7.11 -2.85 -3.74
CA THR A 38 -7.91 -3.96 -4.29
C THR A 38 -7.07 -4.80 -5.23
N VAL A 39 -6.73 -6.01 -4.78
CA VAL A 39 -6.05 -7.03 -5.57
C VAL A 39 -7.11 -8.06 -5.99
N LEU A 40 -7.32 -8.20 -7.29
CA LEU A 40 -8.35 -9.08 -7.85
C LEU A 40 -7.72 -10.37 -8.36
N LYS A 41 -8.44 -11.49 -8.28
CA LYS A 41 -7.90 -12.81 -8.67
C LYS A 41 -7.47 -12.87 -10.13
N ASP A 42 -8.27 -12.26 -10.99
CA ASP A 42 -8.11 -12.18 -12.45
C ASP A 42 -7.37 -10.92 -12.92
N ASP A 43 -6.98 -10.05 -11.99
CA ASP A 43 -6.30 -8.78 -12.23
C ASP A 43 -7.05 -7.81 -13.16
N ASP A 44 -8.38 -7.93 -13.22
CA ASP A 44 -9.24 -7.15 -14.10
C ASP A 44 -10.09 -6.12 -13.31
N PRO A 45 -9.74 -4.82 -13.35
CA PRO A 45 -10.46 -3.78 -12.61
C PRO A 45 -11.77 -3.34 -13.28
N THR A 46 -12.14 -3.84 -14.46
CA THR A 46 -13.29 -3.30 -15.24
C THR A 46 -14.66 -3.64 -14.66
N LYS A 47 -14.72 -4.60 -13.73
CA LYS A 47 -15.97 -5.17 -13.21
C LYS A 47 -16.70 -4.30 -12.18
N ASP A 48 -16.00 -3.34 -11.56
CA ASP A 48 -16.58 -2.44 -10.56
C ASP A 48 -15.94 -1.07 -10.67
N LEU A 49 -16.77 -0.02 -10.64
CA LEU A 49 -16.31 1.37 -10.68
C LEU A 49 -15.37 1.71 -9.51
N ARG A 50 -15.52 1.08 -8.34
CA ARG A 50 -14.62 1.27 -7.20
C ARG A 50 -13.19 0.88 -7.54
N HIS A 51 -13.00 -0.18 -8.33
CA HIS A 51 -11.67 -0.67 -8.67
C HIS A 51 -10.86 0.35 -9.46
N ARG A 52 -11.53 1.24 -10.22
CA ARG A 52 -10.85 2.34 -10.93
C ARG A 52 -9.99 3.21 -10.02
N SER A 53 -10.38 3.40 -8.76
CA SER A 53 -9.61 4.20 -7.81
C SER A 53 -8.68 3.36 -6.94
N THR A 54 -9.07 2.11 -6.62
CA THR A 54 -8.42 1.31 -5.57
C THR A 54 -7.62 0.13 -6.07
N TRP A 55 -7.67 -0.19 -7.36
CA TRP A 55 -6.99 -1.36 -7.91
C TRP A 55 -5.48 -1.30 -7.72
N LEU A 56 -4.91 -2.45 -7.39
CA LEU A 56 -3.48 -2.71 -7.33
C LEU A 56 -3.21 -3.93 -8.20
N SER A 57 -2.57 -3.72 -9.34
CA SER A 57 -2.22 -4.78 -10.27
C SER A 57 -1.28 -5.79 -9.62
N HIS A 58 -1.24 -7.02 -10.12
CA HIS A 58 -0.30 -8.02 -9.61
C HIS A 58 1.15 -7.58 -9.83
N ARG A 59 1.43 -6.91 -10.95
CA ARG A 59 2.77 -6.37 -11.27
C ARG A 59 3.20 -5.31 -10.26
N ASP A 60 2.33 -4.34 -10.01
CA ASP A 60 2.62 -3.24 -9.09
C ASP A 60 2.69 -3.72 -7.64
N LEU A 61 1.87 -4.70 -7.25
CA LEU A 61 1.98 -5.37 -5.94
C LEU A 61 3.34 -6.02 -5.75
N LEU A 62 3.82 -6.77 -6.74
CA LEU A 62 5.12 -7.45 -6.68
C LEU A 62 6.28 -6.44 -6.61
N ASP A 63 6.21 -5.35 -7.37
CA ASP A 63 7.20 -4.28 -7.27
C ASP A 63 7.18 -3.64 -5.88
N LEU A 64 6.01 -3.24 -5.38
CA LEU A 64 5.87 -2.65 -4.04
C LEU A 64 6.43 -3.56 -2.94
N MET A 65 6.15 -4.85 -3.00
CA MET A 65 6.70 -5.84 -2.06
C MET A 65 8.22 -5.92 -2.16
N ARG A 66 8.77 -5.98 -3.38
CA ARG A 66 10.22 -6.01 -3.62
C ARG A 66 10.89 -4.74 -3.08
N LYS A 67 10.32 -3.57 -3.34
CA LYS A 67 10.80 -2.27 -2.87
C LYS A 67 10.79 -2.19 -1.35
N SER A 68 9.69 -2.61 -0.73
CA SER A 68 9.56 -2.68 0.73
C SER A 68 10.67 -3.50 1.39
N LEU A 69 11.08 -4.61 0.78
CA LEU A 69 12.15 -5.48 1.31
C LEU A 69 13.57 -4.94 1.03
N THR A 70 13.74 -4.06 0.05
CA THR A 70 15.05 -3.60 -0.44
C THR A 70 15.35 -2.13 -0.16
N ALA A 71 14.42 -1.40 0.47
CA ALA A 71 14.53 0.02 0.79
C ALA A 71 15.54 0.38 1.89
N ARG A 72 16.46 -0.52 2.27
CA ARG A 72 17.41 -0.33 3.38
C ARG A 72 18.16 1.01 3.27
N GLY A 73 18.16 1.76 4.37
CA GLY A 73 18.82 3.06 4.48
C GLY A 73 18.08 4.24 3.82
N ARG A 74 16.93 4.01 3.17
CA ARG A 74 16.06 5.07 2.64
C ARG A 74 14.77 5.25 3.44
N PHE A 75 14.21 4.17 3.98
CA PHE A 75 13.03 4.23 4.84
C PHE A 75 13.42 4.44 6.31
N PRO A 76 12.54 5.08 7.12
CA PRO A 76 12.83 5.43 8.52
C PRO A 76 12.74 4.25 9.50
N GLY A 77 12.70 3.01 9.02
CA GLY A 77 12.57 1.80 9.86
C GLY A 77 11.12 1.39 10.16
N PHE A 78 10.20 2.34 10.37
CA PHE A 78 8.76 2.09 10.42
C PHE A 78 8.00 3.02 9.48
N GLY A 79 7.11 2.48 8.65
CA GLY A 79 6.30 3.31 7.76
C GLY A 79 4.99 2.65 7.34
N ILE A 80 3.99 3.50 7.04
CA ILE A 80 2.67 3.09 6.56
C ILE A 80 2.48 3.64 5.14
N TYR A 81 2.14 2.77 4.21
CA TYR A 81 2.05 3.11 2.79
C TYR A 81 0.77 2.55 2.18
N TYR A 82 0.16 3.30 1.27
CA TYR A 82 -0.96 2.80 0.48
C TYR A 82 -0.44 1.95 -0.68
N GLY A 83 -0.94 0.72 -0.79
CA GLY A 83 -0.68 -0.17 -1.91
C GLY A 83 -1.76 -0.01 -2.96
N VAL A 84 -1.47 0.78 -3.99
CA VAL A 84 -2.37 1.04 -5.13
C VAL A 84 -1.53 1.25 -6.40
N SER A 85 -2.09 0.89 -7.56
CA SER A 85 -1.50 1.20 -8.86
C SER A 85 -1.58 2.69 -9.19
N ASN A 86 -1.03 3.11 -10.32
CA ASN A 86 -1.03 4.51 -10.74
C ASN A 86 -2.38 4.93 -11.34
N ASN A 87 -3.48 4.53 -10.69
CA ASN A 87 -4.81 4.77 -11.17
C ASN A 87 -5.10 6.27 -11.28
N HIS A 88 -5.67 6.70 -12.41
CA HIS A 88 -6.06 8.09 -12.62
C HIS A 88 -7.00 8.62 -11.53
N ASP A 89 -7.97 7.79 -11.12
CA ASP A 89 -9.02 8.16 -10.15
C ASP A 89 -8.62 7.88 -8.68
N ARG A 90 -7.33 7.64 -8.40
CA ARG A 90 -6.81 7.37 -7.05
C ARG A 90 -7.05 8.56 -6.13
N PHE A 91 -7.52 8.30 -4.91
CA PHE A 91 -7.69 9.30 -3.86
C PHE A 91 -6.66 9.18 -2.71
N TRP A 92 -5.78 8.17 -2.76
CA TRP A 92 -4.67 8.02 -1.82
C TRP A 92 -3.39 8.65 -2.35
N ASP A 93 -2.74 9.47 -1.54
CA ASP A 93 -1.38 9.91 -1.80
C ASP A 93 -0.40 8.75 -1.54
N ILE A 94 0.55 8.56 -2.46
CA ILE A 94 1.59 7.52 -2.42
C ILE A 94 3.00 8.12 -2.47
N GLN A 95 3.15 9.44 -2.40
CA GLN A 95 4.44 10.12 -2.52
C GLN A 95 5.47 9.57 -1.52
N ASN A 96 5.05 9.25 -0.29
CA ASN A 96 5.93 8.64 0.69
C ASN A 96 6.47 7.26 0.26
N ALA A 97 5.67 6.44 -0.42
CA ALA A 97 6.14 5.17 -0.97
C ALA A 97 7.14 5.39 -2.12
N MET A 98 6.93 6.43 -2.93
CA MET A 98 7.85 6.80 -4.01
C MET A 98 9.19 7.27 -3.44
N ASP A 99 9.16 8.13 -2.43
CA ASP A 99 10.36 8.74 -1.85
C ASP A 99 11.16 7.76 -0.97
N GLU A 100 10.48 7.04 -0.08
CA GLU A 100 11.12 6.21 0.94
C GLU A 100 11.38 4.78 0.46
N LEU A 101 10.51 4.22 -0.40
CA LEU A 101 10.65 2.86 -0.93
C LEU A 101 11.16 2.82 -2.38
N GLY A 102 11.07 3.93 -3.12
CA GLY A 102 11.36 3.94 -4.55
C GLY A 102 10.30 3.18 -5.38
N TYR A 103 9.07 3.14 -4.88
CA TYR A 103 7.93 2.53 -5.58
C TYR A 103 7.47 3.42 -6.73
N GLU A 104 7.30 2.86 -7.92
CA GLU A 104 6.82 3.58 -9.10
C GLU A 104 5.77 2.75 -9.83
N PRO A 105 4.49 2.80 -9.42
CA PRO A 105 3.46 1.99 -10.05
C PRO A 105 3.32 2.33 -11.52
N LYS A 106 3.10 1.32 -12.34
CA LYS A 106 3.09 1.44 -13.81
C LYS A 106 1.71 1.21 -14.41
N ASP A 107 0.83 0.47 -13.74
CA ASP A 107 -0.52 0.21 -14.25
C ASP A 107 -1.50 1.30 -13.85
N ASP A 108 -2.54 1.48 -14.67
CA ASP A 108 -3.67 2.37 -14.41
C ASP A 108 -4.95 1.66 -14.84
N ALA A 109 -5.91 1.53 -13.93
CA ALA A 109 -7.21 0.92 -14.23
C ALA A 109 -7.93 1.58 -15.43
N SER A 110 -7.67 2.87 -15.72
CA SER A 110 -8.26 3.57 -16.87
C SER A 110 -7.77 3.03 -18.23
N SER A 111 -6.61 2.36 -18.25
CA SER A 111 -6.00 1.78 -19.46
C SER A 111 -6.46 0.36 -19.80
N MET A 112 -7.26 -0.25 -18.91
CA MET A 112 -7.86 -1.59 -19.08
C MET A 112 -9.23 -1.56 -19.78
N VAL A 113 -9.69 -0.37 -20.19
CA VAL A 113 -11.03 -0.12 -20.78
C VAL A 113 -11.03 -0.29 -22.30
#